data_AF-A0A7K4HIT3-F1
#
_entry.id   AF-A0A7K4HIT3-F1
#
_cell.length_a   1.000
_cell.length_b   1.000
_cell.length_c   1.000
_cell.angle_alpha   90.00
_cell.angle_beta   90.00
_cell.angle_gamma   90.00
#
_symmetry.space_group_name_H-M   'P 1'
#
loop_
_entity.id
_entity.type
_entity.pdbx_description
1 polymer ?
#
loop_
_entity_poly.entity_id
_entity_poly.type
_entity_poly.pdbx_seq_one_letter_code
_entity_poly.pdbx_strand_id
1 'polypeptide(L)'
;MEKVNYPSEEIINPSKLKRKNYDHIILWMLANNESCEWSNFEQKPIEIPISTISRHLTKLILKGYIEKLTRGQYKITPEGIKKFQELSRERVRERKLSFPPDVILKRGRNYAHWIIWMVYNNGFCIRSDFLEEPFSINQSSLSKTLSSLIQKGFIVRENKRYIITQSGKLEYSRILQSYDLDRQTILEEEKKRIDEITTKASQFFDKFNITDDRVKFRFLNKVLKLDYLKVSTILKDEEDFYIILLYISINHPDFYPDYLSLEDFSRFYKIEKRMLDFWVNEIVKNDLYDLKFFKLEISPIKCYYFHFNEKLEKILRAITEEHLTAYKYLEKFAKLGNMNSMIEDILEEICGIIFNEHFKESLRAFLPGYINYLAYKIEIKKELKEVYDKLEGIIWQNMTDFMQWHNSEALESQYKEKIKEIENEISLTPKNYDLYNSKIRILLYFNQYNDVLTELENMLKLFPEKEIDIMIKKAYTLKKDKNVEDGLEIIEELIEKYPEDNSLCNYKAYWLSYLDKKQEALEILRELVKKEPEKGIYRDTYGEILIHFKEYEKAIQEFQKAIKIDSNDWFIYQTYIKIGICYIALEKYDLALKNLKEGKILAEKSTSDFETKQKWLVIADLFLADLETL
;
A
#
# COMPACT_ATOMS: atom_id res chain seq x y z
N MET A 1 42.50 -68.45 -2.98
CA MET A 1 42.12 -67.12 -3.48
C MET A 1 41.13 -66.53 -2.50
N GLU A 2 41.59 -65.64 -1.64
CA GLU A 2 40.72 -64.95 -0.68
C GLU A 2 39.68 -64.14 -1.45
N LYS A 3 38.42 -64.24 -1.01
CA LYS A 3 37.28 -63.66 -1.69
C LYS A 3 37.26 -62.16 -1.36
N VAL A 4 37.72 -61.32 -2.30
CA VAL A 4 37.73 -59.86 -2.13
C VAL A 4 36.30 -59.35 -1.95
N ASN A 5 36.05 -58.63 -0.86
CA ASN A 5 34.80 -57.97 -0.58
C ASN A 5 34.72 -56.67 -1.38
N TYR A 6 33.65 -56.53 -2.16
CA TYR A 6 33.37 -55.33 -2.94
C TYR A 6 32.28 -54.48 -2.28
N PRO A 7 32.32 -53.14 -2.42
CA PRO A 7 31.30 -52.26 -1.89
C PRO A 7 29.94 -52.52 -2.54
N SER A 8 28.86 -52.18 -1.85
CA SER A 8 27.52 -52.23 -2.45
C SER A 8 27.42 -51.28 -3.65
N GLU A 9 26.46 -51.54 -4.55
CA GLU A 9 26.27 -50.73 -5.76
C GLU A 9 26.03 -49.24 -5.46
N GLU A 10 25.43 -48.93 -4.31
CA GLU A 10 25.25 -47.55 -3.79
C GLU A 10 26.56 -46.83 -3.42
N ILE A 11 27.62 -47.58 -3.10
CA ILE A 11 28.96 -47.04 -2.80
C ILE A 11 29.76 -46.86 -4.10
N ILE A 12 29.62 -47.81 -5.03
CA ILE A 12 30.32 -47.81 -6.32
C ILE A 12 29.73 -46.76 -7.29
N ASN A 13 28.40 -46.66 -7.33
CA ASN A 13 27.60 -45.78 -8.17
C ASN A 13 26.58 -45.04 -7.30
N PRO A 14 26.97 -43.97 -6.57
CA PRO A 14 25.99 -43.12 -5.93
C PRO A 14 25.05 -42.54 -7.00
N SER A 15 23.76 -42.37 -6.69
CA SER A 15 22.69 -41.86 -7.58
C SER A 15 23.16 -40.80 -8.59
N LYS A 16 22.58 -40.76 -9.81
CA LYS A 16 22.97 -39.98 -11.01
C LYS A 16 23.54 -38.54 -10.84
N LEU A 17 23.40 -37.90 -9.68
CA LEU A 17 23.84 -36.53 -9.36
C LEU A 17 25.02 -36.43 -8.35
N LYS A 18 25.52 -37.52 -7.75
CA LYS A 18 26.71 -37.49 -6.86
C LYS A 18 27.96 -37.97 -7.62
N ARG A 19 29.03 -37.16 -7.64
CA ARG A 19 30.32 -37.58 -8.21
C ARG A 19 30.88 -38.76 -7.40
N LYS A 20 31.44 -39.78 -8.08
CA LYS A 20 32.11 -40.91 -7.43
C LYS A 20 33.23 -40.41 -6.53
N ASN A 21 33.14 -40.70 -5.23
CA ASN A 21 34.21 -40.40 -4.30
C ASN A 21 35.20 -41.58 -4.27
N TYR A 22 36.21 -41.51 -5.13
CA TYR A 22 37.21 -42.57 -5.26
C TYR A 22 38.02 -42.80 -3.97
N ASP A 23 38.25 -41.75 -3.15
CA ASP A 23 38.92 -41.92 -1.85
C ASP A 23 38.06 -42.78 -0.89
N HIS A 24 36.73 -42.61 -0.91
CA HIS A 24 35.80 -43.40 -0.09
C HIS A 24 35.72 -44.86 -0.57
N ILE A 25 35.66 -45.09 -1.89
CA ILE A 25 35.62 -46.44 -2.47
C ILE A 25 36.92 -47.20 -2.15
N ILE A 26 38.08 -46.55 -2.33
CA ILE A 26 39.39 -47.15 -2.06
C ILE A 26 39.56 -47.47 -0.57
N LEU A 27 39.21 -46.53 0.32
CA LEU A 27 39.30 -46.76 1.76
C LEU A 27 38.27 -47.80 2.24
N TRP A 28 37.07 -47.86 1.65
CA TRP A 28 36.10 -48.92 1.95
C TRP A 28 36.67 -50.29 1.60
N MET A 29 37.26 -50.44 0.41
CA MET A 29 37.86 -51.73 0.02
C MET A 29 38.99 -52.14 0.96
N LEU A 30 39.90 -51.22 1.28
CA LEU A 30 41.03 -51.51 2.15
C LEU A 30 40.62 -51.69 3.63
N ALA A 31 39.47 -51.19 4.04
CA ALA A 31 38.92 -51.40 5.39
C ALA A 31 38.20 -52.75 5.56
N ASN A 32 37.69 -53.33 4.47
CA ASN A 32 36.89 -54.56 4.49
C ASN A 32 37.63 -55.79 3.91
N ASN A 33 38.93 -55.63 3.62
CA ASN A 33 39.82 -56.67 3.11
C ASN A 33 41.18 -56.55 3.82
N GLU A 34 41.87 -57.67 4.08
CA GLU A 34 43.18 -57.65 4.76
C GLU A 34 44.26 -56.88 3.98
N SER A 35 44.19 -56.97 2.66
CA SER A 35 44.94 -56.16 1.70
C SER A 35 44.21 -56.13 0.35
N CYS A 36 44.48 -55.13 -0.47
CA CYS A 36 43.99 -55.10 -1.86
C CYS A 36 45.14 -54.92 -2.84
N GLU A 37 45.10 -55.70 -3.92
CA GLU A 37 45.95 -55.50 -5.08
C GLU A 37 45.41 -54.37 -5.97
N TRP A 38 46.32 -53.73 -6.70
CA TRP A 38 45.99 -52.68 -7.65
C TRP A 38 44.95 -53.13 -8.69
N SER A 39 45.03 -54.39 -9.12
CA SER A 39 44.09 -55.06 -10.04
C SER A 39 42.65 -55.10 -9.51
N ASN A 40 42.45 -55.11 -8.19
CA ASN A 40 41.12 -55.20 -7.59
C ASN A 40 40.28 -53.93 -7.78
N PHE A 41 40.92 -52.78 -8.02
CA PHE A 41 40.24 -51.50 -8.28
C PHE A 41 39.92 -51.27 -9.77
N GLU A 42 40.63 -51.97 -10.66
CA GLU A 42 40.48 -51.87 -12.11
C GLU A 42 39.34 -52.77 -12.64
N GLN A 43 39.12 -53.92 -11.99
CA GLN A 43 38.14 -54.92 -12.43
C GLN A 43 36.70 -54.60 -11.98
N LYS A 44 35.71 -55.19 -12.68
CA LYS A 44 34.31 -55.17 -12.24
C LYS A 44 34.19 -55.79 -10.84
N PRO A 45 33.38 -55.23 -9.93
CA PRO A 45 32.31 -54.25 -10.18
C PRO A 45 32.69 -52.76 -10.10
N ILE A 46 33.97 -52.38 -9.89
CA ILE A 46 34.35 -50.99 -9.54
C ILE A 46 34.79 -50.14 -10.75
N GLU A 47 35.63 -50.67 -11.64
CA GLU A 47 36.10 -50.03 -12.88
C GLU A 47 36.62 -48.59 -12.71
N ILE A 48 37.61 -48.35 -11.82
CA ILE A 48 38.22 -47.00 -11.71
C ILE A 48 39.30 -46.84 -12.81
N PRO A 49 39.33 -45.70 -13.55
CA PRO A 49 40.39 -45.46 -14.54
C PRO A 49 41.79 -45.47 -13.92
N ILE A 50 42.76 -46.09 -14.61
CA ILE A 50 44.17 -46.27 -14.19
C ILE A 50 44.80 -44.97 -13.65
N SER A 51 44.61 -43.86 -14.37
CA SER A 51 45.12 -42.54 -13.99
C SER A 51 44.52 -42.02 -12.69
N THR A 52 43.25 -42.35 -12.43
CA THR A 52 42.51 -41.95 -11.23
C THR A 52 42.93 -42.80 -10.04
N ILE A 53 43.07 -44.12 -10.21
CA ILE A 53 43.59 -45.03 -9.16
C ILE A 53 44.96 -44.54 -8.68
N SER A 54 45.89 -44.33 -9.62
CA SER A 54 47.27 -43.93 -9.28
C SER A 54 47.32 -42.61 -8.52
N ARG A 55 46.55 -41.60 -8.95
CA ARG A 55 46.46 -40.30 -8.29
C ARG A 55 45.91 -40.41 -6.86
N HIS A 56 44.83 -41.15 -6.69
CA HIS A 56 44.15 -41.29 -5.40
C HIS A 56 44.95 -42.16 -4.41
N LEU A 57 45.55 -43.27 -4.86
CA LEU A 57 46.45 -44.08 -4.02
C LEU A 57 47.67 -43.28 -3.57
N THR A 58 48.34 -42.55 -4.47
CA THR A 58 49.49 -41.71 -4.12
C THR A 58 49.11 -40.65 -3.08
N LYS A 59 47.94 -40.02 -3.26
CA LYS A 59 47.40 -39.04 -2.32
C LYS A 59 47.08 -39.64 -0.95
N LEU A 60 46.51 -40.84 -0.89
CA LEU A 60 46.17 -41.50 0.37
C LEU A 60 47.42 -42.00 1.10
N ILE A 61 48.45 -42.44 0.38
CA ILE A 61 49.77 -42.78 0.94
C ILE A 61 50.44 -41.56 1.55
N LEU A 62 50.50 -40.44 0.82
CA LEU A 62 51.09 -39.19 1.32
C LEU A 62 50.41 -38.66 2.58
N LYS A 63 49.12 -38.94 2.74
CA LYS A 63 48.34 -38.56 3.94
C LYS A 63 48.41 -39.58 5.07
N GLY A 64 49.17 -40.66 4.92
CA GLY A 64 49.31 -41.70 5.94
C GLY A 64 48.08 -42.59 6.12
N TYR A 65 47.09 -42.52 5.24
CA TYR A 65 45.83 -43.28 5.37
C TYR A 65 45.94 -44.72 4.86
N ILE A 66 46.89 -44.99 3.96
CA ILE A 66 47.15 -46.33 3.44
C ILE A 66 48.67 -46.54 3.32
N GLU A 67 49.11 -47.77 3.47
CA GLU A 67 50.51 -48.19 3.33
C GLU A 67 50.67 -49.20 2.20
N LYS A 68 51.87 -49.24 1.60
CA LYS A 68 52.22 -50.15 0.51
C LYS A 68 53.09 -51.27 1.06
N LEU A 69 52.57 -52.50 1.07
CA LEU A 69 53.26 -53.67 1.63
C LEU A 69 54.29 -54.24 0.66
N THR A 70 53.88 -54.44 -0.60
CA THR A 70 54.71 -54.98 -1.69
C THR A 70 54.34 -54.29 -3.01
N ARG A 71 54.98 -54.67 -4.14
CA ARG A 71 54.69 -54.06 -5.45
C ARG A 71 53.24 -54.33 -5.87
N GLY A 72 52.37 -53.35 -5.65
CA GLY A 72 50.97 -53.37 -6.10
C GLY A 72 49.96 -53.75 -5.01
N GLN A 73 50.40 -54.01 -3.78
CA GLN A 73 49.55 -54.42 -2.66
C GLN A 73 49.48 -53.32 -1.58
N TYR A 74 48.27 -52.94 -1.19
CA TYR A 74 48.00 -51.83 -0.27
C TYR A 74 47.20 -52.30 0.95
N LYS A 75 47.41 -51.64 2.08
CA LYS A 75 46.69 -51.88 3.34
C LYS A 75 46.27 -50.56 3.98
N ILE A 76 45.14 -50.53 4.68
CA ILE A 76 44.67 -49.33 5.39
C ILE A 76 45.41 -49.17 6.72
N THR A 77 45.74 -47.93 7.09
CA THR A 77 46.31 -47.62 8.40
C THR A 77 45.21 -47.31 9.43
N PRO A 78 45.51 -47.26 10.74
CA PRO A 78 44.56 -46.81 11.75
C PRO A 78 43.98 -45.41 11.49
N GLU A 79 44.77 -44.50 10.91
CA GLU A 79 44.33 -43.17 10.50
C GLU A 79 43.39 -43.24 9.28
N GLY A 80 43.68 -44.14 8.35
CA GLY A 80 42.78 -44.44 7.23
C GLY A 80 41.42 -44.97 7.69
N ILE A 81 41.38 -45.82 8.73
CA ILE A 81 40.13 -46.31 9.32
C ILE A 81 39.31 -45.15 9.91
N LYS A 82 39.94 -44.21 10.63
CA LYS A 82 39.26 -43.01 11.12
C LYS A 82 38.71 -42.18 9.96
N LYS A 83 39.49 -42.00 8.89
CA LYS A 83 39.03 -41.24 7.71
C LYS A 83 37.90 -41.94 6.98
N PHE A 84 37.93 -43.26 6.90
CA PHE A 84 36.85 -44.08 6.36
C PHE A 84 35.56 -43.93 7.17
N GLN A 85 35.65 -43.96 8.51
CA GLN A 85 34.50 -43.74 9.40
C GLN A 85 33.94 -42.32 9.27
N GLU A 86 34.80 -41.30 9.09
CA GLU A 86 34.38 -39.92 8.82
C GLU A 86 33.60 -39.81 7.50
N LEU A 87 34.17 -40.33 6.41
CA LEU A 87 33.53 -40.35 5.08
C LEU A 87 32.23 -41.16 5.05
N SER A 88 32.14 -42.21 5.88
CA SER A 88 30.94 -43.02 6.02
C SER A 88 29.87 -42.35 6.90
N ARG A 89 30.27 -41.50 7.86
CA ARG A 89 29.36 -40.67 8.67
C ARG A 89 28.83 -39.46 7.89
N GLU A 90 29.59 -38.90 6.96
CA GLU A 90 29.11 -37.83 6.06
C GLU A 90 27.89 -38.26 5.23
N ARG A 91 27.73 -39.58 4.94
CA ARG A 91 26.55 -40.12 4.24
C ARG A 91 25.25 -40.08 5.05
N VAL A 92 25.27 -39.85 6.37
CA VAL A 92 24.06 -39.96 7.23
C VAL A 92 23.45 -38.61 7.60
N ARG A 93 23.94 -37.48 7.06
CA ARG A 93 23.26 -36.18 7.18
C ARG A 93 22.91 -35.63 5.81
N GLU A 94 22.05 -36.31 5.06
CA GLU A 94 21.26 -35.62 4.07
C GLU A 94 20.37 -34.61 4.81
N ARG A 95 20.59 -33.33 4.53
CA ARG A 95 19.76 -32.25 5.03
C ARG A 95 18.37 -32.46 4.46
N LYS A 96 17.46 -33.07 5.22
CA LYS A 96 16.05 -33.17 4.86
C LYS A 96 15.50 -31.75 4.81
N LEU A 97 15.40 -31.21 3.59
CA LEU A 97 14.75 -29.93 3.37
C LEU A 97 13.24 -30.16 3.50
N SER A 98 12.60 -29.33 4.30
CA SER A 98 11.15 -29.15 4.23
C SER A 98 10.85 -28.41 2.93
N PHE A 99 9.79 -28.77 2.22
CA PHE A 99 9.36 -28.14 0.97
C PHE A 99 7.94 -27.55 1.09
N PRO A 100 7.63 -26.45 0.36
CA PRO A 100 6.32 -25.82 0.43
C PRO A 100 5.22 -26.83 0.09
N PRO A 101 4.09 -26.81 0.82
CA PRO A 101 2.96 -27.67 0.50
C PRO A 101 2.39 -27.36 -0.89
N ASP A 102 1.76 -28.36 -1.51
CA ASP A 102 1.15 -28.28 -2.84
C ASP A 102 0.25 -27.06 -3.05
N VAL A 103 -0.42 -26.58 -2.01
CA VAL A 103 -1.30 -25.41 -2.03
C VAL A 103 -0.53 -24.14 -2.42
N ILE A 104 0.70 -23.99 -1.94
CA ILE A 104 1.59 -22.88 -2.28
C ILE A 104 2.20 -23.05 -3.68
N LEU A 105 2.43 -24.30 -4.11
CA LEU A 105 3.03 -24.60 -5.42
C LEU A 105 2.03 -24.48 -6.59
N LYS A 106 0.74 -24.76 -6.38
CA LYS A 106 -0.28 -24.83 -7.45
C LYS A 106 -0.93 -23.49 -7.81
N ARG A 107 -0.91 -22.48 -6.92
CA ARG A 107 -1.62 -21.18 -7.11
C ARG A 107 -0.81 -20.15 -7.93
N GLY A 108 -0.18 -20.60 -9.02
CA GLY A 108 0.65 -19.78 -9.90
C GLY A 108 2.15 -19.78 -9.53
N ARG A 109 3.01 -19.38 -10.48
CA ARG A 109 4.49 -19.35 -10.34
C ARG A 109 4.95 -18.17 -9.48
N ASN A 110 4.59 -18.15 -8.20
CA ASN A 110 5.03 -17.13 -7.25
C ASN A 110 6.33 -17.56 -6.55
N TYR A 111 7.46 -17.37 -7.25
CA TYR A 111 8.79 -17.75 -6.77
C TYR A 111 9.18 -17.06 -5.45
N ALA A 112 8.63 -15.87 -5.16
CA ALA A 112 8.92 -15.16 -3.92
C ALA A 112 8.37 -15.94 -2.71
N HIS A 113 7.12 -16.42 -2.81
CA HIS A 113 6.49 -17.20 -1.75
C HIS A 113 7.21 -18.53 -1.51
N TRP A 114 7.66 -19.18 -2.59
CA TRP A 114 8.42 -20.43 -2.51
C TRP A 114 9.76 -20.24 -1.80
N ILE A 115 10.48 -19.17 -2.14
CA ILE A 115 11.78 -18.87 -1.53
C ILE A 115 11.61 -18.48 -0.07
N ILE A 116 10.66 -17.61 0.27
CA ILE A 116 10.40 -17.20 1.66
C ILE A 116 10.04 -18.42 2.50
N TRP A 117 9.13 -19.28 2.02
CA TRP A 117 8.74 -20.49 2.72
C TRP A 117 9.94 -21.41 2.98
N MET A 118 10.77 -21.64 1.95
CA MET A 118 11.95 -22.51 2.08
C MET A 118 12.95 -21.99 3.09
N VAL A 119 13.30 -20.70 2.98
CA VAL A 119 14.31 -20.08 3.86
C VAL A 119 13.80 -20.06 5.31
N TYR A 120 12.49 -19.81 5.51
CA TYR A 120 11.86 -19.87 6.83
C TYR A 120 11.96 -21.27 7.45
N ASN A 121 11.40 -22.29 6.77
CA ASN A 121 11.21 -23.62 7.34
C ASN A 121 12.49 -24.44 7.48
N ASN A 122 13.54 -24.08 6.74
CA ASN A 122 14.83 -24.76 6.78
C ASN A 122 15.89 -23.97 7.58
N GLY A 123 15.53 -22.80 8.11
CA GLY A 123 16.39 -21.85 8.83
C GLY A 123 17.40 -21.11 7.93
N PHE A 124 17.94 -21.78 6.91
CA PHE A 124 18.73 -21.17 5.85
C PHE A 124 18.62 -21.98 4.56
N CYS A 125 18.85 -21.39 3.40
CA CYS A 125 18.95 -22.15 2.15
C CYS A 125 20.24 -21.80 1.40
N ILE A 126 20.79 -22.75 0.66
CA ILE A 126 21.83 -22.49 -0.33
C ILE A 126 21.22 -22.48 -1.73
N ARG A 127 21.91 -21.88 -2.69
CA ARG A 127 21.37 -21.68 -4.04
C ARG A 127 20.93 -22.99 -4.74
N SER A 128 21.59 -24.11 -4.45
CA SER A 128 21.22 -25.43 -4.99
C SER A 128 19.87 -25.93 -4.50
N ASP A 129 19.43 -25.51 -3.31
CA ASP A 129 18.19 -25.98 -2.66
C ASP A 129 16.91 -25.58 -3.43
N PHE A 130 17.01 -24.63 -4.37
CA PHE A 130 15.87 -24.11 -5.16
C PHE A 130 15.82 -24.63 -6.61
N LEU A 131 16.76 -25.49 -6.99
CA LEU A 131 16.94 -25.93 -8.39
C LEU A 131 16.43 -27.36 -8.62
N GLU A 132 16.05 -28.08 -7.58
CA GLU A 132 15.66 -29.50 -7.61
C GLU A 132 14.15 -29.69 -7.35
N GLU A 133 13.59 -30.82 -7.80
CA GLU A 133 12.20 -31.22 -7.53
C GLU A 133 11.96 -31.38 -6.01
N PRO A 134 10.76 -31.05 -5.47
CA PRO A 134 9.45 -30.98 -6.14
C PRO A 134 9.06 -29.61 -6.73
N PHE A 135 9.91 -28.58 -6.62
CA PHE A 135 9.70 -27.33 -7.33
C PHE A 135 11.03 -26.73 -7.81
N SER A 136 11.22 -26.67 -9.13
CA SER A 136 12.46 -26.15 -9.72
C SER A 136 12.26 -24.71 -10.20
N ILE A 137 13.01 -23.76 -9.61
CA ILE A 137 13.05 -22.38 -10.08
C ILE A 137 14.16 -22.24 -11.11
N ASN A 138 13.85 -21.70 -12.29
CA ASN A 138 14.89 -21.45 -13.30
C ASN A 138 15.95 -20.45 -12.78
N GLN A 139 17.21 -20.58 -13.24
CA GLN A 139 18.34 -19.80 -12.71
C GLN A 139 18.14 -18.28 -12.81
N SER A 140 17.50 -17.80 -13.88
CA SER A 140 17.26 -16.36 -14.11
C SER A 140 16.20 -15.80 -13.15
N SER A 141 15.08 -16.49 -12.98
CA SER A 141 14.02 -16.12 -12.04
C SER A 141 14.47 -16.26 -10.60
N LEU A 142 15.26 -17.30 -10.29
CA LEU A 142 15.85 -17.47 -8.96
C LEU A 142 16.74 -16.28 -8.60
N SER A 143 17.65 -15.88 -9.50
CA SER A 143 18.49 -14.69 -9.27
C SER A 143 17.66 -13.41 -9.12
N LYS A 144 16.71 -13.16 -10.02
CA LYS A 144 15.88 -11.95 -9.97
C LYS A 144 15.07 -11.87 -8.68
N THR A 145 14.47 -12.99 -8.28
CA THR A 145 13.62 -13.06 -7.08
C THR A 145 14.45 -12.95 -5.81
N LEU A 146 15.59 -13.64 -5.70
CA LEU A 146 16.49 -13.51 -4.55
C LEU A 146 17.00 -12.07 -4.40
N SER A 147 17.40 -11.40 -5.50
CA SER A 147 17.81 -10.00 -5.44
C SER A 147 16.68 -9.09 -4.98
N SER A 148 15.45 -9.32 -5.46
CA SER A 148 14.28 -8.54 -5.03
C SER A 148 13.94 -8.76 -3.55
N LEU A 149 13.99 -10.00 -3.07
CA LEU A 149 13.74 -10.32 -1.66
C LEU A 149 14.80 -9.74 -0.72
N ILE A 150 16.06 -9.70 -1.17
CA ILE A 150 17.14 -9.01 -0.44
C ILE A 150 16.90 -7.50 -0.42
N GLN A 151 16.52 -6.91 -1.55
CA GLN A 151 16.24 -5.46 -1.64
C GLN A 151 15.04 -5.05 -0.77
N LYS A 152 13.99 -5.87 -0.72
CA LYS A 152 12.84 -5.70 0.19
C LYS A 152 13.18 -5.98 1.66
N GLY A 153 14.38 -6.46 1.94
CA GLY A 153 14.86 -6.77 3.28
C GLY A 153 14.26 -8.04 3.89
N PHE A 154 13.57 -8.90 3.13
CA PHE A 154 12.93 -10.13 3.64
C PHE A 154 13.93 -11.28 3.86
N ILE A 155 15.04 -11.28 3.15
CA ILE A 155 16.12 -12.25 3.33
C ILE A 155 17.47 -11.55 3.28
N VAL A 156 18.45 -12.09 4.01
CA VAL A 156 19.85 -11.63 3.97
C VAL A 156 20.74 -12.77 3.48
N ARG A 157 21.83 -12.43 2.80
CA ARG A 157 22.80 -13.39 2.29
C ARG A 157 24.09 -13.34 3.11
N GLU A 158 24.37 -14.39 3.87
CA GLU A 158 25.60 -14.54 4.67
C GLU A 158 26.30 -15.84 4.30
N ASN A 159 27.61 -15.80 4.01
CA ASN A 159 28.42 -17.01 3.76
C ASN A 159 27.81 -18.00 2.73
N LYS A 160 27.24 -17.47 1.64
CA LYS A 160 26.51 -18.22 0.58
C LYS A 160 25.21 -18.90 1.05
N ARG A 161 24.71 -18.56 2.23
CA ARG A 161 23.41 -18.97 2.77
C ARG A 161 22.45 -17.79 2.71
N TYR A 162 21.19 -18.07 2.40
CA TYR A 162 20.08 -17.13 2.52
C TYR A 162 19.38 -17.40 3.83
N ILE A 163 19.15 -16.37 4.63
CA ILE A 163 18.56 -16.42 5.97
C ILE A 163 17.38 -15.45 5.98
N ILE A 164 16.29 -15.82 6.64
CA ILE A 164 15.10 -14.97 6.74
C ILE A 164 15.28 -13.87 7.79
N THR A 165 14.82 -12.67 7.49
CA THR A 165 14.78 -11.54 8.43
C THR A 165 13.43 -11.49 9.15
N GLN A 166 13.27 -10.63 10.16
CA GLN A 166 11.99 -10.44 10.85
C GLN A 166 10.89 -9.93 9.91
N SER A 167 11.21 -9.04 8.98
CA SER A 167 10.28 -8.59 7.94
C SER A 167 9.91 -9.71 6.98
N GLY A 168 10.86 -10.61 6.69
CA GLY A 168 10.59 -11.84 5.96
C GLY A 168 9.68 -12.81 6.72
N LYS A 169 9.79 -12.88 8.05
CA LYS A 169 8.87 -13.67 8.90
C LYS A 169 7.45 -13.08 8.89
N LEU A 170 7.33 -11.75 8.91
CA LEU A 170 6.05 -11.03 8.77
C LEU A 170 5.39 -11.33 7.41
N GLU A 171 6.16 -11.23 6.34
CA GLU A 171 5.70 -11.56 4.99
C GLU A 171 5.35 -13.05 4.88
N TYR A 172 6.12 -13.93 5.50
CA TYR A 172 5.80 -15.35 5.60
C TYR A 172 4.43 -15.59 6.27
N SER A 173 4.13 -14.90 7.37
CA SER A 173 2.82 -15.00 8.03
C SER A 173 1.68 -14.51 7.14
N ARG A 174 1.86 -13.39 6.42
CA ARG A 174 0.90 -12.89 5.41
C ARG A 174 0.71 -13.89 4.27
N ILE A 175 1.80 -14.50 3.79
CA ILE A 175 1.76 -15.58 2.79
C ILE A 175 0.91 -16.72 3.33
N LEU A 176 1.16 -17.22 4.54
CA LEU A 176 0.39 -18.34 5.08
C LEU A 176 -1.12 -18.04 5.17
N GLN A 177 -1.50 -16.84 5.57
CA GLN A 177 -2.91 -16.39 5.61
C GLN A 177 -3.55 -16.38 4.21
N SER A 178 -2.79 -16.06 3.16
CA SER A 178 -3.29 -16.02 1.78
C SER A 178 -3.57 -17.41 1.17
N TYR A 179 -3.00 -18.49 1.73
CA TYR A 179 -3.06 -19.84 1.18
C TYR A 179 -3.98 -20.82 1.94
N ASP A 180 -4.76 -20.36 2.92
CA ASP A 180 -5.74 -21.20 3.64
C ASP A 180 -5.12 -22.50 4.20
N LEU A 181 -3.88 -22.41 4.71
CA LEU A 181 -3.11 -23.52 5.28
C LEU A 181 -3.63 -23.91 6.67
N ASP A 182 -3.28 -25.12 7.14
CA ASP A 182 -3.74 -25.65 8.44
C ASP A 182 -3.53 -24.61 9.55
N ARG A 183 -4.66 -24.15 10.09
CA ARG A 183 -4.77 -23.13 11.14
C ARG A 183 -3.80 -23.40 12.29
N GLN A 184 -3.54 -24.67 12.61
CA GLN A 184 -2.66 -25.05 13.70
C GLN A 184 -1.19 -24.66 13.45
N THR A 185 -0.69 -24.77 12.22
CA THR A 185 0.72 -24.42 11.90
C THR A 185 0.92 -22.90 11.95
N ILE A 186 -0.05 -22.13 11.47
CA ILE A 186 -0.04 -20.66 11.53
C ILE A 186 -0.06 -20.19 12.99
N LEU A 187 -0.89 -20.82 13.83
CA LEU A 187 -0.98 -20.50 15.25
C LEU A 187 0.30 -20.85 16.01
N GLU A 188 0.95 -21.97 15.71
CA GLU A 188 2.20 -22.39 16.35
C GLU A 188 3.37 -21.43 16.02
N GLU A 189 3.45 -20.93 14.80
CA GLU A 189 4.49 -19.99 14.37
C GLU A 189 4.26 -18.57 14.88
N GLU A 190 3.03 -18.07 14.84
CA GLU A 190 2.69 -16.79 15.47
C GLU A 190 2.92 -16.85 16.99
N LYS A 191 2.65 -17.99 17.63
CA LYS A 191 2.94 -18.19 19.04
C LYS A 191 4.43 -18.03 19.35
N LYS A 192 5.32 -18.68 18.61
CA LYS A 192 6.79 -18.53 18.81
C LYS A 192 7.24 -17.08 18.66
N ARG A 193 6.73 -16.39 17.65
CA ARG A 193 7.03 -14.97 17.42
C ARG A 193 6.55 -14.09 18.57
N ILE A 194 5.33 -14.32 19.03
CA ILE A 194 4.76 -13.61 20.18
C ILE A 194 5.60 -13.90 21.43
N ASP A 195 6.02 -15.15 21.67
CA ASP A 195 6.84 -15.53 22.82
C ASP A 195 8.22 -14.82 22.82
N GLU A 196 8.90 -14.76 21.66
CA GLU A 196 10.16 -14.02 21.49
C GLU A 196 10.01 -12.53 21.82
N ILE A 197 8.99 -11.88 21.23
CA ILE A 197 8.72 -10.45 21.44
C ILE A 197 8.33 -10.18 22.89
N THR A 198 7.47 -11.01 23.47
CA THR A 198 7.01 -10.86 24.85
C THR A 198 8.16 -10.99 25.84
N THR A 199 9.13 -11.88 25.57
CA THR A 199 10.34 -12.03 26.40
C THR A 199 11.19 -10.76 26.38
N LYS A 200 11.47 -10.21 25.20
CA LYS A 200 12.22 -8.95 25.06
C LYS A 200 11.49 -7.77 25.70
N ALA A 201 10.19 -7.66 25.46
CA ALA A 201 9.35 -6.62 26.05
C ALA A 201 9.32 -6.70 27.58
N SER A 202 9.27 -7.91 28.15
CA SER A 202 9.31 -8.10 29.61
C SER A 202 10.63 -7.58 30.20
N GLN A 203 11.77 -7.90 29.58
CA GLN A 203 13.07 -7.36 30.01
C GLN A 203 13.12 -5.83 29.92
N PHE A 204 12.53 -5.25 28.88
CA PHE A 204 12.40 -3.80 28.72
C PHE A 204 11.50 -3.19 29.81
N PHE A 205 10.36 -3.80 30.11
CA PHE A 205 9.45 -3.34 31.17
C PHE A 205 10.11 -3.38 32.54
N ASP A 206 10.86 -4.44 32.86
CA ASP A 206 11.59 -4.55 34.13
C ASP A 206 12.68 -3.47 34.24
N LYS A 207 13.42 -3.23 33.14
CA LYS A 207 14.48 -2.21 33.09
C LYS A 207 13.95 -0.80 33.36
N PHE A 208 12.77 -0.46 32.83
CA PHE A 208 12.17 0.86 32.96
C PHE A 208 11.05 0.94 34.01
N ASN A 209 10.89 -0.12 34.82
CA ASN A 209 9.88 -0.22 35.87
C ASN A 209 8.44 0.09 35.39
N ILE A 210 8.07 -0.44 34.22
CA ILE A 210 6.75 -0.23 33.62
C ILE A 210 5.77 -1.21 34.26
N THR A 211 4.86 -0.68 35.08
CA THR A 211 3.93 -1.50 35.88
C THR A 211 2.50 -1.54 35.32
N ASP A 212 2.06 -0.48 34.62
CA ASP A 212 0.68 -0.41 34.09
C ASP A 212 0.46 -1.43 32.95
N ASP A 213 -0.40 -2.42 33.20
CA ASP A 213 -0.69 -3.50 32.26
C ASP A 213 -1.39 -3.02 30.98
N ARG A 214 -2.13 -1.90 31.03
CA ARG A 214 -2.74 -1.29 29.82
C ARG A 214 -1.65 -0.71 28.92
N VAL A 215 -0.63 -0.07 29.49
CA VAL A 215 0.53 0.43 28.73
C VAL A 215 1.30 -0.74 28.11
N LYS A 216 1.57 -1.80 28.89
CA LYS A 216 2.26 -3.00 28.40
C LYS A 216 1.52 -3.65 27.24
N PHE A 217 0.21 -3.84 27.36
CA PHE A 217 -0.61 -4.42 26.30
C PHE A 217 -0.55 -3.60 25.01
N ARG A 218 -0.70 -2.27 25.12
CA ARG A 218 -0.64 -1.35 23.97
C ARG A 218 0.72 -1.38 23.30
N PHE A 219 1.79 -1.34 24.11
CA PHE A 219 3.16 -1.45 23.62
C PHE A 219 3.36 -2.76 22.85
N LEU A 220 2.98 -3.91 23.41
CA LEU A 220 3.11 -5.21 22.76
C LEU A 220 2.33 -5.26 21.43
N ASN A 221 1.11 -4.74 21.41
CA ASN A 221 0.29 -4.67 20.20
C ASN A 221 0.97 -3.83 19.09
N LYS A 222 1.69 -2.74 19.46
CA LYS A 222 2.46 -1.93 18.52
C LYS A 222 3.72 -2.65 18.04
N VAL A 223 4.51 -3.24 18.94
CA VAL A 223 5.74 -3.98 18.58
C VAL A 223 5.44 -5.15 17.63
N LEU A 224 4.29 -5.82 17.81
CA LEU A 224 3.86 -6.89 16.90
C LEU A 224 3.53 -6.40 15.47
N LYS A 225 3.17 -5.12 15.32
CA LYS A 225 2.78 -4.50 14.05
C LYS A 225 3.89 -3.66 13.40
N LEU A 226 4.83 -3.13 14.18
CA LEU A 226 5.86 -2.20 13.75
C LEU A 226 7.25 -2.85 13.88
N ASP A 227 7.87 -3.17 12.74
CA ASP A 227 9.16 -3.85 12.69
C ASP A 227 10.35 -2.88 12.84
N TYR A 228 11.22 -3.14 13.81
CA TYR A 228 12.46 -2.39 14.02
C TYR A 228 13.37 -2.39 12.77
N LEU A 229 13.34 -3.43 11.94
CA LEU A 229 14.19 -3.51 10.75
C LEU A 229 13.99 -2.34 9.78
N LYS A 230 12.77 -1.77 9.70
CA LYS A 230 12.49 -0.61 8.85
C LYS A 230 13.28 0.64 9.28
N VAL A 231 13.69 0.73 10.55
CA VAL A 231 14.44 1.87 11.09
C VAL A 231 15.89 1.54 11.45
N SER A 232 16.29 0.28 11.38
CA SER A 232 17.61 -0.23 11.79
C SER A 232 18.81 0.38 11.06
N THR A 233 18.59 1.04 9.92
CA THR A 233 19.63 1.77 9.15
C THR A 233 20.00 3.10 9.79
N ILE A 234 19.13 3.67 10.63
CA ILE A 234 19.28 5.02 11.21
C ILE A 234 19.21 4.95 12.74
N LEU A 235 18.22 4.23 13.30
CA LEU A 235 18.18 3.84 14.70
C LEU A 235 19.13 2.67 14.90
N LYS A 236 20.20 2.89 15.67
CA LYS A 236 21.23 1.88 15.94
C LYS A 236 20.81 0.89 17.02
N ASP A 237 19.91 1.30 17.91
CA ASP A 237 19.47 0.52 19.06
C ASP A 237 17.98 0.17 18.97
N GLU A 238 17.66 -1.11 19.18
CA GLU A 238 16.29 -1.62 19.28
C GLU A 238 15.61 -1.05 20.55
N GLU A 239 16.38 -0.71 21.57
CA GLU A 239 15.89 -0.08 22.80
C GLU A 239 15.32 1.32 22.55
N ASP A 240 15.99 2.16 21.76
CA ASP A 240 15.50 3.50 21.40
C ASP A 240 14.15 3.40 20.67
N PHE A 241 14.02 2.41 19.79
CA PHE A 241 12.76 2.11 19.12
C PHE A 241 11.66 1.72 20.12
N TYR A 242 11.97 0.90 21.12
CA TYR A 242 11.02 0.57 22.19
C TYR A 242 10.65 1.80 23.03
N ILE A 243 11.59 2.69 23.33
CA ILE A 243 11.31 3.95 24.03
C ILE A 243 10.34 4.83 23.23
N ILE A 244 10.52 4.91 21.91
CA ILE A 244 9.60 5.65 21.01
C ILE A 244 8.20 5.02 21.02
N LEU A 245 8.11 3.69 20.89
CA LEU A 245 6.83 2.99 20.93
C LEU A 245 6.13 3.11 22.30
N LEU A 246 6.91 3.17 23.37
CA LEU A 246 6.41 3.41 24.71
C LEU A 246 5.78 4.79 24.83
N TYR A 247 6.42 5.84 24.30
CA TYR A 247 5.86 7.20 24.29
C TYR A 247 4.47 7.22 23.63
N ILE A 248 4.35 6.61 22.44
CA ILE A 248 3.09 6.53 21.70
C ILE A 248 2.04 5.69 22.47
N SER A 249 2.48 4.69 23.25
CA SER A 249 1.60 3.81 24.02
C SER A 249 1.04 4.47 25.29
N ILE A 250 1.82 5.34 25.92
CA ILE A 250 1.39 6.10 27.11
C ILE A 250 0.48 7.25 26.70
N ASN A 251 0.83 7.98 25.65
CA ASN A 251 0.05 9.12 25.16
C ASN A 251 -1.11 8.67 24.27
N HIS A 252 -1.98 7.83 24.82
CA HIS A 252 -3.19 7.32 24.17
C HIS A 252 -4.45 7.91 24.83
N PRO A 253 -5.54 8.20 24.08
CA PRO A 253 -6.74 8.85 24.63
C PRO A 253 -7.34 8.22 25.90
N ASP A 254 -7.30 6.89 26.02
CA ASP A 254 -7.73 6.14 27.23
C ASP A 254 -7.06 6.56 28.56
N PHE A 255 -5.89 7.22 28.51
CA PHE A 255 -5.17 7.66 29.70
C PHE A 255 -5.52 9.10 30.10
N TYR A 256 -6.41 9.78 29.39
CA TYR A 256 -6.82 11.13 29.78
C TYR A 256 -7.27 11.19 31.26
N PRO A 257 -6.84 12.19 32.05
CA PRO A 257 -6.07 13.39 31.66
C PRO A 257 -4.55 13.20 31.66
N ASP A 258 -4.05 12.03 32.05
CA ASP A 258 -2.63 11.73 32.16
C ASP A 258 -1.96 11.85 30.78
N TYR A 259 -0.76 12.42 30.79
CA TYR A 259 0.01 12.74 29.60
C TYR A 259 1.48 12.93 29.98
N LEU A 260 2.39 12.53 29.09
CA LEU A 260 3.81 12.81 29.20
C LEU A 260 4.26 13.65 28.02
N SER A 261 4.78 14.85 28.31
CA SER A 261 5.35 15.74 27.30
C SER A 261 6.60 15.11 26.67
N LEU A 262 6.91 15.49 25.43
CA LEU A 262 8.15 15.07 24.76
C LEU A 262 9.38 15.44 25.62
N GLU A 263 9.37 16.63 26.22
CA GLU A 263 10.42 17.10 27.11
C GLU A 263 10.62 16.23 28.35
N ASP A 264 9.53 15.95 29.07
CA ASP A 264 9.62 15.20 30.33
C ASP A 264 9.94 13.73 30.06
N PHE A 265 9.38 13.16 29.00
CA PHE A 265 9.67 11.80 28.56
C PHE A 265 11.13 11.65 28.11
N SER A 266 11.63 12.58 27.29
CA SER A 266 13.02 12.63 26.85
C SER A 266 13.99 12.67 28.04
N ARG A 267 13.69 13.48 29.06
CA ARG A 267 14.50 13.57 30.28
C ARG A 267 14.47 12.29 31.10
N PHE A 268 13.30 11.69 31.29
CA PHE A 268 13.13 10.49 32.10
C PHE A 268 13.83 9.27 31.48
N TYR A 269 13.66 9.07 30.18
CA TYR A 269 14.21 7.92 29.44
C TYR A 269 15.58 8.17 28.82
N LYS A 270 16.14 9.38 28.98
CA LYS A 270 17.46 9.79 28.48
C LYS A 270 17.65 9.61 26.97
N ILE A 271 16.59 9.79 26.19
CA ILE A 271 16.62 9.80 24.72
C ILE A 271 16.66 11.24 24.21
N GLU A 272 17.39 11.53 23.13
CA GLU A 272 17.45 12.89 22.58
C GLU A 272 16.07 13.34 22.10
N LYS A 273 15.58 14.50 22.59
CA LYS A 273 14.25 15.02 22.23
C LYS A 273 14.07 15.13 20.71
N ARG A 274 15.08 15.61 19.98
CA ARG A 274 15.03 15.75 18.52
C ARG A 274 14.84 14.40 17.83
N MET A 275 15.50 13.36 18.35
CA MET A 275 15.39 12.00 17.84
C MET A 275 14.00 11.41 18.14
N LEU A 276 13.52 11.56 19.38
CA LEU A 276 12.17 11.14 19.78
C LEU A 276 11.08 11.83 18.95
N ASP A 277 11.13 13.16 18.84
CA ASP A 277 10.16 13.95 18.07
C ASP A 277 10.20 13.58 16.59
N PHE A 278 11.40 13.46 16.00
CA PHE A 278 11.55 13.02 14.61
C PHE A 278 10.87 11.67 14.39
N TRP A 279 11.20 10.64 15.17
CA TRP A 279 10.67 9.30 14.94
C TRP A 279 9.20 9.15 15.32
N VAL A 280 8.71 9.86 16.33
CA VAL A 280 7.28 9.92 16.60
C VAL A 280 6.55 10.51 15.38
N ASN A 281 7.08 11.58 14.79
CA ASN A 281 6.51 12.14 13.56
C ASN A 281 6.65 11.18 12.37
N GLU A 282 7.78 10.49 12.18
CA GLU A 282 7.93 9.52 11.09
C GLU A 282 6.95 8.35 11.19
N ILE A 283 6.76 7.81 12.41
CA ILE A 283 5.83 6.70 12.67
C ILE A 283 4.38 7.15 12.53
N VAL A 284 4.04 8.36 12.99
CA VAL A 284 2.65 8.84 13.07
C VAL A 284 2.20 9.57 11.80
N LYS A 285 3.09 10.29 11.12
CA LYS A 285 2.76 11.22 10.02
C LYS A 285 3.35 10.82 8.67
N ASN A 286 4.55 10.27 8.62
CA ASN A 286 5.25 9.98 7.35
C ASN A 286 5.12 8.51 6.92
N ASP A 287 4.12 7.80 7.45
CA ASP A 287 3.72 6.44 7.03
C ASP A 287 4.88 5.45 6.82
N LEU A 288 5.90 5.54 7.68
CA LEU A 288 7.04 4.62 7.71
C LEU A 288 6.60 3.13 7.74
N TYR A 289 5.41 2.89 8.28
CA TYR A 289 4.77 1.58 8.39
C TYR A 289 3.42 1.60 7.69
N ASP A 290 2.99 0.44 7.16
CA ASP A 290 1.68 0.20 6.52
C ASP A 290 0.49 0.30 7.54
N LEU A 291 0.69 1.00 8.66
CA LEU A 291 -0.25 1.20 9.76
C LEU A 291 -0.50 2.71 9.96
N LYS A 292 -1.68 3.18 9.57
CA LYS A 292 -2.09 4.57 9.72
C LYS A 292 -2.36 4.95 11.18
N PHE A 293 -1.85 6.12 11.60
CA PHE A 293 -2.10 6.72 12.90
C PHE A 293 -3.01 7.95 12.81
N PHE A 294 -3.67 8.25 13.92
CA PHE A 294 -4.50 9.44 14.11
C PHE A 294 -3.98 10.21 15.33
N LYS A 295 -3.90 11.53 15.20
CA LYS A 295 -3.39 12.44 16.22
C LYS A 295 -4.52 13.35 16.72
N LEU A 296 -4.70 13.44 18.04
CA LEU A 296 -5.61 14.38 18.70
C LEU A 296 -4.79 15.39 19.51
N GLU A 297 -4.95 16.67 19.21
CA GLU A 297 -4.21 17.77 19.85
C GLU A 297 -5.13 18.55 20.79
N ILE A 298 -4.89 18.46 22.10
CA ILE A 298 -5.58 19.33 23.09
C ILE A 298 -4.87 20.67 23.19
N SER A 299 -3.54 20.68 23.06
CA SER A 299 -2.70 21.88 23.01
C SER A 299 -1.42 21.57 22.23
N PRO A 300 -0.61 22.57 21.82
CA PRO A 300 0.64 22.35 21.08
C PRO A 300 1.63 21.39 21.76
N ILE A 301 1.53 21.27 23.09
CA ILE A 301 2.39 20.41 23.92
C ILE A 301 1.70 19.14 24.40
N LYS A 302 0.39 18.94 24.14
CA LYS A 302 -0.42 17.83 24.67
C LYS A 302 -1.13 17.10 23.53
N CYS A 303 -0.48 16.03 23.05
CA CYS A 303 -0.90 15.26 21.89
C CYS A 303 -1.16 13.79 22.26
N TYR A 304 -2.27 13.23 21.78
CA TYR A 304 -2.62 11.84 21.95
C TYR A 304 -2.69 11.11 20.61
N TYR A 305 -2.42 9.81 20.61
CA TYR A 305 -2.27 9.00 19.41
C TYR A 305 -3.04 7.69 19.51
N PHE A 306 -3.76 7.33 18.45
CA PHE A 306 -4.37 6.02 18.27
C PHE A 306 -4.20 5.59 16.80
N HIS A 307 -4.47 4.33 16.46
CA HIS A 307 -4.20 3.85 15.09
C HIS A 307 -5.42 3.19 14.42
N PHE A 308 -5.36 3.04 13.11
CA PHE A 308 -6.40 2.43 12.30
C PHE A 308 -6.66 0.98 12.72
N ASN A 309 -7.94 0.55 12.74
CA ASN A 309 -8.40 -0.76 13.23
C ASN A 309 -8.17 -1.05 14.73
N GLU A 310 -7.81 -0.04 15.54
CA GLU A 310 -7.85 -0.13 17.00
C GLU A 310 -9.30 -0.07 17.52
N LYS A 311 -9.53 -0.45 18.79
CA LYS A 311 -10.87 -0.42 19.43
C LYS A 311 -11.54 0.96 19.30
N LEU A 312 -10.84 2.04 19.64
CA LEU A 312 -11.39 3.40 19.56
C LEU A 312 -11.79 3.76 18.14
N GLU A 313 -10.92 3.52 17.15
CA GLU A 313 -11.20 3.85 15.76
C GLU A 313 -12.34 3.02 15.18
N LYS A 314 -12.48 1.75 15.57
CA LYS A 314 -13.61 0.91 15.14
C LYS A 314 -14.95 1.43 15.64
N ILE A 315 -15.01 1.86 16.90
CA ILE A 315 -16.23 2.40 17.50
C ILE A 315 -16.54 3.78 16.90
N LEU A 316 -15.52 4.64 16.79
CA LEU A 316 -15.63 5.94 16.12
C LEU A 316 -16.18 5.78 14.70
N ARG A 317 -15.63 4.84 13.93
CA ARG A 317 -16.09 4.53 12.58
C ARG A 317 -17.56 4.11 12.57
N ALA A 318 -17.93 3.16 13.42
CA ALA A 318 -19.30 2.63 13.46
C ALA A 318 -20.32 3.73 13.78
N ILE A 319 -20.06 4.54 14.81
CA ILE A 319 -20.92 5.67 15.20
C ILE A 319 -21.00 6.69 14.05
N THR A 320 -19.86 7.05 13.48
CA THR A 320 -19.80 8.01 12.38
C THR A 320 -20.59 7.49 11.17
N GLU A 321 -20.37 6.25 10.74
CA GLU A 321 -21.09 5.63 9.62
C GLU A 321 -22.60 5.57 9.87
N GLU A 322 -23.03 5.22 11.08
CA GLU A 322 -24.45 5.17 11.47
C GLU A 322 -25.11 6.55 11.38
N HIS A 323 -24.53 7.57 11.99
CA HIS A 323 -25.04 8.95 11.94
C HIS A 323 -25.08 9.50 10.53
N LEU A 324 -24.03 9.28 9.75
CA LEU A 324 -23.98 9.70 8.35
C LEU A 324 -25.09 9.04 7.53
N THR A 325 -25.29 7.76 7.74
CA THR A 325 -26.31 6.97 7.05
C THR A 325 -27.71 7.43 7.46
N ALA A 326 -27.96 7.61 8.77
CA ALA A 326 -29.23 8.08 9.32
C ALA A 326 -29.57 9.49 8.83
N TYR A 327 -28.63 10.43 8.92
CA TYR A 327 -28.77 11.80 8.43
C TYR A 327 -29.18 11.81 6.95
N LYS A 328 -28.53 10.99 6.12
CA LYS A 328 -28.83 10.91 4.68
C LYS A 328 -30.16 10.23 4.36
N TYR A 329 -30.56 9.20 5.11
CA TYR A 329 -31.88 8.60 4.92
C TYR A 329 -33.00 9.55 5.31
N LEU A 330 -32.81 10.28 6.40
CA LEU A 330 -33.82 11.17 6.95
C LEU A 330 -33.92 12.48 6.15
N GLU A 331 -32.88 12.91 5.43
CA GLU A 331 -32.87 14.12 4.55
C GLU A 331 -34.05 14.12 3.57
N LYS A 332 -34.52 12.93 3.15
CA LYS A 332 -35.67 12.76 2.24
C LYS A 332 -37.04 12.96 2.89
N PHE A 333 -37.12 12.86 4.22
CA PHE A 333 -38.37 12.88 4.97
C PHE A 333 -38.59 14.17 5.78
N ALA A 334 -37.55 14.97 6.01
CA ALA A 334 -37.65 16.25 6.73
C ALA A 334 -36.54 17.24 6.29
N LYS A 335 -36.75 18.54 6.52
CA LYS A 335 -35.65 19.53 6.59
C LYS A 335 -34.82 19.20 7.83
N LEU A 336 -33.86 18.28 7.72
CA LEU A 336 -32.91 18.05 8.80
C LEU A 336 -31.98 19.23 8.98
N GLY A 337 -31.52 19.38 10.22
CA GLY A 337 -30.60 20.43 10.64
C GLY A 337 -29.28 20.39 9.87
N ASN A 338 -28.58 21.51 9.89
CA ASN A 338 -27.22 21.74 9.37
C ASN A 338 -26.26 20.57 9.74
N MET A 339 -25.29 20.17 8.91
CA MET A 339 -24.29 19.12 9.26
C MET A 339 -23.58 19.39 10.59
N ASN A 340 -23.50 20.64 11.04
CA ASN A 340 -22.99 20.97 12.37
C ASN A 340 -23.81 20.28 13.47
N SER A 341 -25.13 20.13 13.30
CA SER A 341 -25.95 19.31 14.20
C SER A 341 -25.56 17.83 14.13
N MET A 342 -25.35 17.26 12.95
CA MET A 342 -24.88 15.88 12.80
C MET A 342 -23.48 15.66 13.37
N ILE A 343 -22.55 16.60 13.18
CA ILE A 343 -21.21 16.57 13.79
C ILE A 343 -21.35 16.69 15.30
N GLU A 344 -22.20 17.57 15.82
CA GLU A 344 -22.47 17.67 17.25
C GLU A 344 -23.12 16.39 17.79
N ASP A 345 -24.05 15.76 17.09
CA ASP A 345 -24.68 14.48 17.46
C ASP A 345 -23.61 13.37 17.53
N ILE A 346 -22.74 13.30 16.51
CA ILE A 346 -21.58 12.39 16.52
C ILE A 346 -20.66 12.73 17.69
N LEU A 347 -20.34 14.00 17.93
CA LEU A 347 -19.45 14.44 19.02
C LEU A 347 -20.02 14.09 20.39
N GLU A 348 -21.31 14.34 20.61
CA GLU A 348 -22.02 14.00 21.85
C GLU A 348 -22.01 12.50 22.08
N GLU A 349 -22.28 11.70 21.05
CA GLU A 349 -22.26 10.25 21.19
C GLU A 349 -20.84 9.71 21.41
N ILE A 350 -19.84 10.14 20.63
CA ILE A 350 -18.48 9.63 20.82
C ILE A 350 -17.86 10.10 22.14
N CYS A 351 -18.18 11.31 22.64
CA CYS A 351 -17.74 11.77 23.95
C CYS A 351 -18.53 11.10 25.10
N GLY A 352 -19.78 10.70 24.84
CA GLY A 352 -20.57 9.92 25.78
C GLY A 352 -20.09 8.46 25.92
N ILE A 353 -19.53 7.89 24.84
CA ILE A 353 -19.21 6.45 24.79
C ILE A 353 -17.71 6.17 24.92
N ILE A 354 -16.83 6.88 24.19
CA ILE A 354 -15.43 6.45 24.00
C ILE A 354 -14.36 7.53 24.26
N PHE A 355 -14.66 8.80 24.09
CA PHE A 355 -13.71 9.90 24.30
C PHE A 355 -14.11 10.74 25.51
N ASN A 356 -13.15 11.37 26.18
CA ASN A 356 -13.48 12.36 27.21
C ASN A 356 -13.97 13.67 26.57
N GLU A 357 -14.92 14.36 27.20
CA GLU A 357 -15.44 15.69 26.80
C GLU A 357 -14.34 16.72 26.48
N HIS A 358 -13.20 16.66 27.16
CA HIS A 358 -12.08 17.55 26.89
C HIS A 358 -11.42 17.36 25.51
N PHE A 359 -11.74 16.29 24.79
CA PHE A 359 -11.35 16.10 23.39
C PHE A 359 -12.35 16.71 22.38
N LYS A 360 -13.49 17.24 22.83
CA LYS A 360 -14.59 17.67 21.93
C LYS A 360 -14.12 18.64 20.85
N GLU A 361 -13.34 19.66 21.20
CA GLU A 361 -12.79 20.62 20.23
C GLU A 361 -11.79 19.98 19.26
N SER A 362 -10.90 19.13 19.77
CA SER A 362 -9.93 18.38 18.94
C SER A 362 -10.64 17.44 17.96
N LEU A 363 -11.70 16.77 18.42
CA LEU A 363 -12.51 15.86 17.64
C LEU A 363 -13.36 16.61 16.61
N ARG A 364 -13.88 17.80 16.96
CA ARG A 364 -14.59 18.68 16.03
C ARG A 364 -13.71 19.06 14.84
N ALA A 365 -12.44 19.38 15.08
CA ALA A 365 -11.47 19.65 14.00
C ALA A 365 -11.06 18.39 13.22
N PHE A 366 -11.09 17.22 13.85
CA PHE A 366 -10.66 15.94 13.28
C PHE A 366 -11.72 15.27 12.38
N LEU A 367 -12.98 15.27 12.82
CA LEU A 367 -14.08 14.54 12.20
C LEU A 367 -14.26 14.84 10.71
N PRO A 368 -14.14 16.10 10.23
CA PRO A 368 -14.38 16.38 8.84
C PRO A 368 -13.39 15.70 7.88
N GLY A 369 -12.09 15.70 8.23
CA GLY A 369 -11.07 14.97 7.48
C GLY A 369 -11.27 13.46 7.54
N TYR A 370 -11.74 12.96 8.69
CA TYR A 370 -12.02 11.54 8.89
C TYR A 370 -13.21 11.05 8.05
N ILE A 371 -14.29 11.83 7.95
CA ILE A 371 -15.47 11.50 7.14
C ILE A 371 -15.12 11.47 5.65
N ASN A 372 -14.33 12.43 5.16
CA ASN A 372 -13.83 12.42 3.77
C ASN A 372 -13.02 11.15 3.46
N TYR A 373 -12.17 10.73 4.39
CA TYR A 373 -11.42 9.49 4.27
C TYR A 373 -12.33 8.25 4.18
N LEU A 374 -13.40 8.20 4.97
CA LEU A 374 -14.37 7.09 4.93
C LEU A 374 -15.14 7.06 3.60
N ALA A 375 -15.59 8.24 3.12
CA ALA A 375 -16.31 8.38 1.86
C ALA A 375 -15.56 7.76 0.69
N TYR A 376 -14.32 8.21 0.51
CA TYR A 376 -13.46 7.77 -0.57
C TYR A 376 -13.15 6.27 -0.49
N LYS A 377 -12.89 5.74 0.71
CA LYS A 377 -12.59 4.32 0.93
C LYS A 377 -13.77 3.41 0.60
N ILE A 378 -14.99 3.84 0.90
CA ILE A 378 -16.21 3.06 0.64
C ILE A 378 -16.51 3.02 -0.86
N GLU A 379 -16.24 4.11 -1.59
CA GLU A 379 -16.35 4.16 -3.06
C GLU A 379 -15.39 3.21 -3.79
N ILE A 380 -14.17 3.02 -3.26
CA ILE A 380 -13.15 2.15 -3.87
C ILE A 380 -13.35 0.68 -3.50
N LYS A 381 -13.73 0.37 -2.25
CA LYS A 381 -13.65 -1.01 -1.71
C LYS A 381 -14.88 -1.89 -1.93
N LYS A 382 -16.06 -1.34 -2.23
CA LYS A 382 -17.28 -2.15 -2.40
C LYS A 382 -17.48 -2.57 -3.86
N GLU A 383 -17.54 -3.88 -4.09
CA GLU A 383 -18.23 -4.39 -5.28
C GLU A 383 -19.71 -4.05 -5.13
N LEU A 384 -20.17 -2.99 -5.81
CA LEU A 384 -21.56 -2.50 -5.76
C LEU A 384 -22.53 -3.48 -6.44
N LYS A 385 -22.70 -4.67 -5.85
CA LYS A 385 -23.48 -5.77 -6.43
C LYS A 385 -24.95 -5.63 -6.09
N GLU A 386 -25.28 -5.35 -4.84
CA GLU A 386 -26.67 -5.23 -4.40
C GLU A 386 -27.20 -3.80 -4.45
N VAL A 387 -28.53 -3.66 -4.40
CA VAL A 387 -29.22 -2.36 -4.46
C VAL A 387 -28.80 -1.46 -3.30
N TYR A 388 -28.59 -2.04 -2.12
CA TYR A 388 -28.12 -1.31 -0.94
C TYR A 388 -26.68 -0.82 -1.11
N ASP A 389 -25.78 -1.65 -1.65
CA ASP A 389 -24.38 -1.27 -1.90
C ASP A 389 -24.29 -0.09 -2.88
N LYS A 390 -25.08 -0.14 -3.96
CA LYS A 390 -25.15 0.93 -4.98
C LYS A 390 -25.67 2.25 -4.39
N LEU A 391 -26.71 2.17 -3.55
CA LEU A 391 -27.23 3.33 -2.82
C LEU A 391 -26.20 3.93 -1.86
N GLU A 392 -25.47 3.08 -1.14
CA GLU A 392 -24.42 3.51 -0.22
C GLU A 392 -23.25 4.18 -0.98
N GLY A 393 -22.83 3.64 -2.12
CA GLY A 393 -21.81 4.26 -2.97
C GLY A 393 -22.21 5.66 -3.49
N ILE A 394 -23.48 5.84 -3.87
CA ILE A 394 -24.03 7.15 -4.29
C ILE A 394 -24.07 8.12 -3.10
N ILE A 395 -24.39 7.65 -1.89
CA ILE A 395 -24.43 8.47 -0.68
C ILE A 395 -23.03 9.02 -0.37
N TRP A 396 -22.00 8.18 -0.42
CA TRP A 396 -20.61 8.58 -0.10
C TRP A 396 -19.97 9.48 -1.18
N GLN A 397 -20.26 9.27 -2.47
CA GLN A 397 -19.85 10.19 -3.55
C GLN A 397 -20.33 11.62 -3.31
N ASN A 398 -21.56 11.77 -2.80
CA ASN A 398 -22.14 13.07 -2.50
C ASN A 398 -21.68 13.65 -1.14
N MET A 399 -21.09 12.83 -0.26
CA MET A 399 -20.56 13.28 1.04
C MET A 399 -19.27 14.06 0.90
N THR A 400 -18.37 13.68 -0.02
CA THR A 400 -17.08 14.39 -0.21
C THR A 400 -17.29 15.85 -0.64
N ASP A 401 -18.25 16.09 -1.55
CA ASP A 401 -18.68 17.44 -1.97
C ASP A 401 -19.38 18.21 -0.82
N PHE A 402 -20.14 17.50 0.03
CA PHE A 402 -20.89 18.06 1.16
C PHE A 402 -20.01 18.40 2.38
N MET A 403 -18.93 17.65 2.64
CA MET A 403 -17.95 17.88 3.72
C MET A 403 -17.02 19.06 3.43
N GLN A 404 -16.66 19.29 2.16
CA GLN A 404 -15.90 20.48 1.75
C GLN A 404 -16.65 21.79 2.02
N TRP A 405 -17.98 21.74 2.03
CA TRP A 405 -18.87 22.87 2.29
C TRP A 405 -18.93 23.29 3.78
N HIS A 406 -18.86 22.33 4.72
CA HIS A 406 -19.12 22.59 6.16
C HIS A 406 -17.91 22.89 7.05
N ASN A 407 -16.68 22.67 6.58
CA ASN A 407 -15.45 23.13 7.27
C ASN A 407 -15.32 24.68 7.36
N SER A 408 -16.39 25.40 7.04
CA SER A 408 -16.47 26.83 6.77
C SER A 408 -17.29 27.57 7.85
N GLU A 409 -17.44 27.05 9.07
CA GLU A 409 -18.26 27.70 10.09
C GLU A 409 -17.67 29.04 10.59
N ALA A 410 -16.33 29.18 10.57
CA ALA A 410 -15.66 30.49 10.71
C ALA A 410 -15.79 31.37 9.44
N LEU A 411 -16.16 30.77 8.30
CA LEU A 411 -16.35 31.42 7.01
C LEU A 411 -17.77 31.97 6.82
N GLU A 412 -18.80 31.57 7.58
CA GLU A 412 -20.17 32.09 7.38
C GLU A 412 -20.27 33.59 7.74
N SER A 413 -19.50 34.04 8.73
CA SER A 413 -19.36 35.47 9.05
C SER A 413 -18.52 36.22 7.99
N GLN A 414 -17.44 35.59 7.50
CA GLN A 414 -16.60 36.16 6.44
C GLN A 414 -17.31 36.18 5.08
N TYR A 415 -18.22 35.24 4.83
CA TYR A 415 -19.07 35.12 3.66
C TYR A 415 -19.98 36.33 3.51
N LYS A 416 -20.75 36.64 4.57
CA LYS A 416 -21.67 37.78 4.57
C LYS A 416 -20.92 39.10 4.41
N GLU A 417 -19.72 39.21 4.98
CA GLU A 417 -18.84 40.37 4.82
C GLU A 417 -18.30 40.50 3.39
N LYS A 418 -17.74 39.43 2.80
CA LYS A 418 -17.22 39.42 1.42
C LYS A 418 -18.31 39.69 0.38
N ILE A 419 -19.50 39.12 0.54
CA ILE A 419 -20.63 39.42 -0.36
C ILE A 419 -20.99 40.90 -0.28
N LYS A 420 -21.02 41.48 0.94
CA LYS A 420 -21.33 42.90 1.13
C LYS A 420 -20.26 43.82 0.54
N GLU A 421 -18.99 43.46 0.64
CA GLU A 421 -17.88 44.18 -0.03
C GLU A 421 -18.06 44.17 -1.55
N ILE A 422 -18.33 43.00 -2.13
CA ILE A 422 -18.57 42.86 -3.58
C ILE A 422 -19.83 43.62 -4.00
N GLU A 423 -20.90 43.61 -3.21
CA GLU A 423 -22.12 44.37 -3.50
C GLU A 423 -21.88 45.89 -3.48
N ASN A 424 -21.05 46.37 -2.56
CA ASN A 424 -20.61 47.77 -2.55
C ASN A 424 -19.80 48.08 -3.83
N GLU A 425 -18.88 47.22 -4.24
CA GLU A 425 -18.11 47.41 -5.48
C GLU A 425 -18.96 47.34 -6.75
N ILE A 426 -19.95 46.44 -6.79
CA ILE A 426 -20.95 46.35 -7.86
C ILE A 426 -21.77 47.64 -7.92
N SER A 427 -22.14 48.22 -6.78
CA SER A 427 -22.87 49.50 -6.77
C SER A 427 -22.05 50.65 -7.38
N LEU A 428 -20.72 50.60 -7.24
CA LEU A 428 -19.79 51.57 -7.83
C LEU A 428 -19.46 51.26 -9.29
N THR A 429 -19.48 49.97 -9.69
CA THR A 429 -19.17 49.50 -11.04
C THR A 429 -20.19 48.47 -11.55
N PRO A 430 -21.44 48.87 -11.86
CA PRO A 430 -22.54 47.93 -12.09
C PRO A 430 -22.42 47.03 -13.33
N LYS A 431 -21.49 47.34 -14.24
CA LYS A 431 -21.21 46.59 -15.48
C LYS A 431 -19.90 45.81 -15.44
N ASN A 432 -19.40 45.47 -14.25
CA ASN A 432 -18.20 44.64 -14.12
C ASN A 432 -18.56 43.15 -14.00
N TYR A 433 -18.45 42.41 -15.10
CA TYR A 433 -18.76 40.98 -15.17
C TYR A 433 -18.00 40.12 -14.15
N ASP A 434 -16.75 40.47 -13.86
CA ASP A 434 -15.90 39.69 -12.96
C ASP A 434 -16.35 39.78 -11.51
N LEU A 435 -16.95 40.91 -11.10
CA LEU A 435 -17.51 41.06 -9.75
C LEU A 435 -18.73 40.18 -9.54
N TYR A 436 -19.62 40.09 -10.54
CA TYR A 436 -20.75 39.16 -10.48
C TYR A 436 -20.29 37.70 -10.50
N ASN A 437 -19.26 37.36 -11.29
CA ASN A 437 -18.66 36.02 -11.23
C ASN A 437 -18.07 35.71 -9.85
N SER A 438 -17.36 36.64 -9.24
CA SER A 438 -16.85 36.51 -7.87
C SER A 438 -17.99 36.29 -6.88
N LYS A 439 -19.08 37.07 -7.00
CA LYS A 439 -20.29 36.91 -6.19
C LYS A 439 -20.90 35.51 -6.36
N ILE A 440 -21.10 35.07 -7.60
CA ILE A 440 -21.64 33.74 -7.91
C ILE A 440 -20.74 32.63 -7.37
N ARG A 441 -19.42 32.74 -7.53
CA ARG A 441 -18.47 31.74 -7.00
C ARG A 441 -18.62 31.61 -5.49
N ILE A 442 -18.70 32.73 -4.78
CA ILE A 442 -18.91 32.74 -3.33
C ILE A 442 -20.27 32.12 -2.99
N LEU A 443 -21.35 32.53 -3.65
CA LEU A 443 -22.68 31.98 -3.40
C LEU A 443 -22.76 30.47 -3.69
N LEU A 444 -22.12 30.00 -4.77
CA LEU A 444 -21.99 28.59 -5.11
C LEU A 444 -21.14 27.83 -4.08
N TYR A 445 -20.03 28.41 -3.63
CA TYR A 445 -19.20 27.86 -2.56
C TYR A 445 -19.98 27.67 -1.26
N PHE A 446 -20.95 28.55 -0.97
CA PHE A 446 -21.84 28.47 0.19
C PHE A 446 -23.20 27.81 -0.10
N ASN A 447 -23.35 27.11 -1.23
CA ASN A 447 -24.56 26.39 -1.64
C ASN A 447 -25.86 27.22 -1.64
N GLN A 448 -25.76 28.54 -1.87
CA GLN A 448 -26.91 29.42 -2.01
C GLN A 448 -27.46 29.38 -3.44
N TYR A 449 -27.93 28.21 -3.88
CA TYR A 449 -28.28 27.97 -5.29
C TYR A 449 -29.40 28.89 -5.79
N ASN A 450 -30.43 29.17 -4.98
CA ASN A 450 -31.50 30.09 -5.35
C ASN A 450 -31.01 31.54 -5.58
N ASP A 451 -30.09 32.00 -4.73
CA ASP A 451 -29.49 33.32 -4.88
C ASP A 451 -28.60 33.38 -6.13
N VAL A 452 -27.87 32.29 -6.42
CA VAL A 452 -27.10 32.15 -7.66
C VAL A 452 -28.02 32.22 -8.88
N LEU A 453 -29.13 31.48 -8.89
CA LEU A 453 -30.08 31.49 -10.01
C LEU A 453 -30.66 32.90 -10.23
N THR A 454 -31.00 33.60 -9.14
CA THR A 454 -31.50 34.99 -9.21
C THR A 454 -30.42 35.94 -9.76
N GLU A 455 -29.17 35.80 -9.30
CA GLU A 455 -28.07 36.63 -9.77
C GLU A 455 -27.72 36.34 -11.24
N LEU A 456 -27.78 35.08 -11.67
CA LEU A 456 -27.61 34.69 -13.08
C LEU A 456 -28.68 35.31 -13.98
N GLU A 457 -29.93 35.39 -13.52
CA GLU A 457 -31.00 36.09 -14.25
C GLU A 457 -30.75 37.60 -14.37
N ASN A 458 -30.18 38.22 -13.34
CA ASN A 458 -29.75 39.61 -13.40
C ASN A 458 -28.57 39.78 -14.36
N MET A 459 -27.59 38.88 -14.32
CA MET A 459 -26.45 38.88 -15.24
C MET A 459 -26.89 38.73 -16.70
N LEU A 460 -27.87 37.88 -17.01
CA LEU A 460 -28.40 37.75 -18.37
C LEU A 460 -28.97 39.07 -18.92
N LYS A 461 -29.60 39.88 -18.05
CA LYS A 461 -30.13 41.20 -18.43
C LYS A 461 -29.02 42.23 -18.62
N LEU A 462 -27.96 42.17 -17.81
CA LEU A 462 -26.87 43.16 -17.80
C LEU A 462 -25.78 42.87 -18.83
N PHE A 463 -25.56 41.59 -19.15
CA PHE A 463 -24.49 41.08 -20.02
C PHE A 463 -25.05 40.11 -21.08
N PRO A 464 -25.96 40.57 -21.96
CA PRO A 464 -26.56 39.70 -22.97
C PRO A 464 -25.52 39.09 -23.93
N GLU A 465 -24.36 39.72 -24.11
CA GLU A 465 -23.26 39.21 -24.92
C GLU A 465 -22.54 38.00 -24.30
N LYS A 466 -22.79 37.70 -23.01
CA LYS A 466 -22.23 36.57 -22.26
C LYS A 466 -23.25 35.45 -22.04
N GLU A 467 -24.37 35.46 -22.75
CA GLU A 467 -25.48 34.53 -22.57
C GLU A 467 -25.05 33.06 -22.48
N ILE A 468 -24.20 32.58 -23.39
CA ILE A 468 -23.71 31.19 -23.38
C ILE A 468 -23.03 30.85 -22.05
N ASP A 469 -22.09 31.67 -21.58
CA ASP A 469 -21.37 31.44 -20.32
C ASP A 469 -22.31 31.48 -19.10
N ILE A 470 -23.25 32.43 -19.09
CA ILE A 470 -24.21 32.60 -18.00
C ILE A 470 -25.22 31.43 -17.96
N MET A 471 -25.73 30.98 -19.11
CA MET A 471 -26.64 29.84 -19.20
C MET A 471 -25.93 28.52 -18.86
N ILE A 472 -24.66 28.34 -19.25
CA ILE A 472 -23.85 27.19 -18.82
C ILE A 472 -23.68 27.20 -17.29
N LYS A 473 -23.39 28.35 -16.67
CA LYS A 473 -23.34 28.47 -15.20
C LYS A 473 -24.70 28.15 -14.56
N LYS A 474 -25.81 28.55 -15.18
CA LYS A 474 -27.17 28.20 -14.74
C LYS A 474 -27.39 26.69 -14.77
N ALA A 475 -27.05 26.03 -15.88
CA ALA A 475 -27.13 24.59 -16.02
C ALA A 475 -26.27 23.84 -14.98
N TYR A 476 -25.03 24.31 -14.73
CA TYR A 476 -24.18 23.75 -13.67
C TYR A 476 -24.75 23.98 -12.26
N THR A 477 -25.42 25.11 -12.02
CA THR A 477 -26.07 25.41 -10.74
C THR A 477 -27.26 24.48 -10.51
N LEU A 478 -28.10 24.25 -11.53
CA LEU A 478 -29.23 23.32 -11.45
C LEU A 478 -28.77 21.88 -11.22
N LYS A 479 -27.68 21.46 -11.85
CA LYS A 479 -27.03 20.18 -11.54
C LYS A 479 -26.64 20.09 -10.06
N LYS A 480 -26.05 21.14 -9.49
CA LYS A 480 -25.69 21.18 -8.06
C LYS A 480 -26.92 21.17 -7.14
N ASP A 481 -28.04 21.71 -7.61
CA ASP A 481 -29.36 21.65 -6.97
C ASP A 481 -30.13 20.33 -7.24
N LYS A 482 -29.47 19.31 -7.81
CA LYS A 482 -30.01 17.97 -8.15
C LYS A 482 -31.08 17.95 -9.26
N ASN A 483 -31.21 19.02 -10.05
CA ASN A 483 -32.08 19.09 -11.23
C ASN A 483 -31.21 18.98 -12.51
N VAL A 484 -30.75 17.76 -12.81
CA VAL A 484 -29.82 17.50 -13.94
C VAL A 484 -30.55 17.62 -15.28
N GLU A 485 -31.82 17.23 -15.32
CA GLU A 485 -32.70 17.30 -16.49
C GLU A 485 -32.94 18.74 -16.93
N ASP A 486 -33.32 19.64 -16.02
CA ASP A 486 -33.50 21.07 -16.32
C ASP A 486 -32.19 21.69 -16.81
N GLY A 487 -31.05 21.26 -16.25
CA GLY A 487 -29.73 21.64 -16.73
C GLY A 487 -29.47 21.19 -18.17
N LEU A 488 -29.92 19.99 -18.54
CA LEU A 488 -29.78 19.48 -19.91
C LEU A 488 -30.67 20.25 -20.89
N GLU A 489 -31.91 20.58 -20.50
CA GLU A 489 -32.80 21.41 -21.32
C GLU A 489 -32.15 22.75 -21.70
N ILE A 490 -31.51 23.42 -20.74
CA ILE A 490 -30.75 24.66 -21.00
C ILE A 490 -29.63 24.45 -22.04
N ILE A 491 -28.90 23.33 -21.96
CA ILE A 491 -27.85 23.02 -22.93
C ILE A 491 -28.45 22.76 -24.32
N GLU A 492 -29.60 22.10 -24.39
CA GLU A 492 -30.31 21.84 -25.65
C GLU A 492 -30.84 23.14 -26.28
N GLU A 493 -31.43 24.03 -25.50
CA GLU A 493 -31.84 25.37 -25.95
C GLU A 493 -30.65 26.18 -26.51
N LEU A 494 -29.49 26.13 -25.84
CA LEU A 494 -28.28 26.78 -26.33
C LEU A 494 -27.79 26.18 -27.66
N ILE A 495 -27.86 24.86 -27.83
CA ILE A 495 -27.48 24.18 -29.08
C ILE A 495 -28.40 24.61 -30.22
N GLU A 496 -29.71 24.69 -29.98
CA GLU A 496 -30.67 25.17 -30.99
C GLU A 496 -30.40 26.63 -31.39
N LYS A 497 -30.04 27.47 -30.42
CA LYS A 497 -29.75 28.89 -30.64
C LYS A 497 -28.39 29.14 -31.30
N TYR A 498 -27.40 28.30 -31.02
CA TYR A 498 -26.01 28.42 -31.49
C TYR A 498 -25.50 27.11 -32.13
N PRO A 499 -26.07 26.67 -33.26
CA PRO A 499 -25.78 25.35 -33.84
C PRO A 499 -24.34 25.19 -34.34
N GLU A 500 -23.63 26.29 -34.57
CA GLU A 500 -22.24 26.28 -35.04
C GLU A 500 -21.22 26.11 -33.90
N ASP A 501 -21.62 26.31 -32.63
CA ASP A 501 -20.73 26.16 -31.48
C ASP A 501 -20.68 24.71 -31.00
N ASN A 502 -19.73 23.96 -31.57
CA ASN A 502 -19.50 22.55 -31.24
C ASN A 502 -19.14 22.32 -29.76
N SER A 503 -18.72 23.34 -29.01
CA SER A 503 -18.42 23.19 -27.58
C SER A 503 -19.69 22.88 -26.76
N LEU A 504 -20.87 23.34 -27.21
CA LEU A 504 -22.16 23.05 -26.59
C LEU A 504 -22.52 21.57 -26.65
N CYS A 505 -22.19 20.90 -27.76
CA CYS A 505 -22.33 19.45 -27.89
C CYS A 505 -21.41 18.71 -26.90
N ASN A 506 -20.23 19.26 -26.58
CA ASN A 506 -19.35 18.67 -25.56
C ASN A 506 -19.99 18.76 -24.16
N TYR A 507 -20.62 19.90 -23.83
CA TYR A 507 -21.43 20.03 -22.61
C TYR A 507 -22.60 19.06 -22.60
N LYS A 508 -23.33 18.90 -23.72
CA LYS A 508 -24.42 17.91 -23.80
C LYS A 508 -23.94 16.50 -23.53
N ALA A 509 -22.82 16.08 -24.11
CA ALA A 509 -22.23 14.77 -23.82
C ALA A 509 -21.91 14.62 -22.33
N TYR A 510 -21.34 15.66 -21.71
CA TYR A 510 -21.04 15.67 -20.28
C TYR A 510 -22.31 15.55 -19.42
N TRP A 511 -23.41 16.24 -19.77
CA TRP A 511 -24.68 16.16 -19.04
C TRP A 511 -25.35 14.79 -19.18
N LEU A 512 -25.33 14.22 -20.39
CA LEU A 512 -25.83 12.87 -20.64
C LEU A 512 -25.08 11.82 -19.80
N SER A 513 -23.81 12.03 -19.48
CA SER A 513 -23.08 11.13 -18.58
C SER A 513 -23.66 11.11 -17.17
N TYR A 514 -24.12 12.25 -16.63
CA TYR A 514 -24.78 12.31 -15.32
C TYR A 514 -26.17 11.68 -15.29
N LEU A 515 -26.81 11.56 -16.45
CA LEU A 515 -28.08 10.84 -16.61
C LEU A 515 -27.87 9.36 -16.96
N ASP A 516 -26.64 8.82 -16.78
CA ASP A 516 -26.25 7.45 -17.12
C ASP A 516 -26.46 7.07 -18.61
N LYS A 517 -26.64 8.05 -19.50
CA LYS A 517 -26.84 7.85 -20.95
C LYS A 517 -25.52 7.72 -21.70
N LYS A 518 -24.77 6.67 -21.35
CA LYS A 518 -23.42 6.42 -21.85
C LYS A 518 -23.30 6.42 -23.38
N GLN A 519 -24.12 5.63 -24.08
CA GLN A 519 -23.94 5.47 -25.54
C GLN A 519 -24.13 6.80 -26.27
N GLU A 520 -25.16 7.55 -25.92
CA GLU A 520 -25.47 8.86 -26.51
C GLU A 520 -24.32 9.86 -26.28
N ALA A 521 -23.81 9.94 -25.05
CA ALA A 521 -22.68 10.80 -24.72
C ALA A 521 -21.42 10.47 -25.55
N LEU A 522 -21.08 9.18 -25.64
CA LEU A 522 -19.90 8.74 -26.39
C LEU A 522 -20.05 8.90 -27.90
N GLU A 523 -21.27 8.82 -28.43
CA GLU A 523 -21.54 9.04 -29.86
C GLU A 523 -21.32 10.50 -30.25
N ILE A 524 -21.82 11.44 -29.44
CA ILE A 524 -21.59 12.88 -29.62
C ILE A 524 -20.09 13.18 -29.62
N LEU A 525 -19.34 12.66 -28.64
CA LEU A 525 -17.90 12.90 -28.55
C LEU A 525 -17.11 12.29 -29.72
N ARG A 526 -17.52 11.14 -30.25
CA ARG A 526 -16.88 10.57 -31.46
C ARG A 526 -17.05 11.49 -32.66
N GLU A 527 -18.23 12.07 -32.84
CA GLU A 527 -18.49 13.02 -33.93
C GLU A 527 -17.70 14.32 -33.73
N LEU A 528 -17.68 14.87 -32.52
CA LEU A 528 -16.89 16.07 -32.19
C LEU A 528 -15.40 15.89 -32.50
N VAL A 529 -14.85 14.76 -32.07
CA VAL A 529 -13.44 14.41 -32.28
C VAL A 529 -13.11 14.16 -33.76
N LYS A 530 -14.07 13.73 -34.58
CA LYS A 530 -13.88 13.65 -36.04
C LYS A 530 -13.97 15.01 -36.71
N LYS A 531 -14.87 15.87 -36.25
CA LYS A 531 -15.15 17.20 -36.81
C LYS A 531 -14.02 18.18 -36.51
N GLU A 532 -13.49 18.17 -35.28
CA GLU A 532 -12.44 19.08 -34.79
C GLU A 532 -11.33 18.25 -34.11
N PRO A 533 -10.53 17.51 -34.90
CA PRO A 533 -9.52 16.58 -34.38
C PRO A 533 -8.39 17.26 -33.60
N GLU A 534 -8.18 18.56 -33.81
CA GLU A 534 -7.20 19.41 -33.14
C GLU A 534 -7.65 19.94 -31.78
N LYS A 535 -8.90 19.74 -31.36
CA LYS A 535 -9.37 20.18 -30.04
C LYS A 535 -9.16 19.08 -29.00
N GLY A 536 -8.05 19.19 -28.25
CA GLY A 536 -7.68 18.21 -27.22
C GLY A 536 -8.75 18.04 -26.10
N ILE A 537 -9.50 19.10 -25.79
CA ILE A 537 -10.52 19.08 -24.71
C ILE A 537 -11.65 18.08 -24.94
N TYR A 538 -12.02 17.78 -26.19
CA TYR A 538 -13.05 16.77 -26.47
C TYR A 538 -12.56 15.36 -26.17
N ARG A 539 -11.26 15.09 -26.40
CA ARG A 539 -10.62 13.82 -26.00
C ARG A 539 -10.52 13.72 -24.49
N ASP A 540 -10.25 14.82 -23.78
CA ASP A 540 -10.25 14.84 -22.31
C ASP A 540 -11.65 14.55 -21.75
N THR A 541 -12.68 15.23 -22.27
CA THR A 541 -14.07 15.00 -21.87
C THR A 541 -14.49 13.55 -22.17
N TYR A 542 -14.06 12.99 -23.31
CA TYR A 542 -14.25 11.58 -23.62
C TYR A 542 -13.61 10.68 -22.55
N GLY A 543 -12.35 10.92 -22.20
CA GLY A 543 -11.69 10.20 -21.13
C GLY A 543 -12.44 10.28 -19.80
N GLU A 544 -12.95 11.46 -19.43
CA GLU A 544 -13.68 11.68 -18.18
C GLU A 544 -14.99 10.89 -18.13
N ILE A 545 -15.76 10.89 -19.21
CA ILE A 545 -16.98 10.09 -19.31
C ILE A 545 -16.65 8.59 -19.23
N LEU A 546 -15.53 8.16 -19.84
CA LEU A 546 -15.09 6.76 -19.73
C LEU A 546 -14.66 6.39 -18.30
N ILE A 547 -14.05 7.31 -17.53
CA ILE A 547 -13.79 7.11 -16.09
C ILE A 547 -15.10 6.90 -15.35
N HIS A 548 -16.10 7.76 -15.59
CA HIS A 548 -17.40 7.68 -14.92
C HIS A 548 -18.03 6.29 -15.06
N PHE A 549 -17.90 5.70 -16.26
CA PHE A 549 -18.36 4.35 -16.55
C PHE A 549 -17.32 3.23 -16.34
N LYS A 550 -16.27 3.49 -15.55
CA LYS A 550 -15.21 2.54 -15.14
C LYS A 550 -14.43 1.89 -16.29
N GLU A 551 -14.35 2.53 -17.45
CA GLU A 551 -13.58 2.08 -18.60
C GLU A 551 -12.17 2.70 -18.62
N TYR A 552 -11.39 2.41 -17.57
CA TYR A 552 -10.14 3.10 -17.26
C TYR A 552 -9.07 2.98 -18.37
N GLU A 553 -8.91 1.81 -19.00
CA GLU A 553 -7.93 1.64 -20.09
C GLU A 553 -8.25 2.51 -21.30
N LYS A 554 -9.54 2.60 -21.67
CA LYS A 554 -9.96 3.43 -22.80
C LYS A 554 -9.86 4.91 -22.45
N ALA A 555 -10.19 5.27 -21.21
CA ALA A 555 -10.01 6.63 -20.71
C ALA A 555 -8.55 7.09 -20.85
N ILE A 556 -7.61 6.26 -20.40
CA ILE A 556 -6.17 6.54 -20.53
C ILE A 556 -5.77 6.77 -21.99
N GLN A 557 -6.28 5.97 -22.94
CA GLN A 557 -5.97 6.14 -24.36
C GLN A 557 -6.46 7.49 -24.90
N GLU A 558 -7.66 7.92 -24.52
CA GLU A 558 -8.21 9.21 -24.95
C GLU A 558 -7.46 10.38 -24.31
N PHE A 559 -7.16 10.31 -23.02
CA PHE A 559 -6.34 11.32 -22.34
C PHE A 559 -4.93 11.44 -22.94
N GLN A 560 -4.29 10.32 -23.29
CA GLN A 560 -2.98 10.35 -23.96
C GLN A 560 -3.04 10.99 -25.34
N LYS A 561 -4.17 10.87 -26.05
CA LYS A 561 -4.39 11.60 -27.31
C LYS A 561 -4.60 13.09 -27.04
N ALA A 562 -5.38 13.45 -26.01
CA ALA A 562 -5.58 14.85 -25.61
C ALA A 562 -4.25 15.56 -25.34
N ILE A 563 -3.37 14.95 -24.53
CA ILE A 563 -2.05 15.49 -24.18
C ILE A 563 -1.15 15.67 -25.42
N LYS A 564 -1.24 14.78 -26.42
CA LYS A 564 -0.46 14.87 -27.65
C LYS A 564 -0.91 16.01 -28.57
N ILE A 565 -2.19 16.33 -28.54
CA ILE A 565 -2.79 17.38 -29.38
C ILE A 565 -2.40 18.75 -28.81
N ASP A 566 -2.59 18.95 -27.50
CA ASP A 566 -2.40 20.25 -26.85
C ASP A 566 -1.59 20.15 -25.55
N SER A 567 -0.28 19.94 -25.65
CA SER A 567 0.57 19.68 -24.46
C SER A 567 0.67 20.82 -23.41
N ASN A 568 0.15 22.02 -23.69
CA ASN A 568 0.26 23.20 -22.81
C ASN A 568 -1.09 23.86 -22.47
N ASP A 569 -2.23 23.23 -22.79
CA ASP A 569 -3.54 23.83 -22.52
C ASP A 569 -3.95 23.74 -21.03
N TRP A 570 -4.92 24.55 -20.63
CA TRP A 570 -5.30 24.78 -19.22
C TRP A 570 -5.73 23.51 -18.49
N PHE A 571 -6.24 22.51 -19.20
CA PHE A 571 -6.77 21.27 -18.62
C PHE A 571 -5.71 20.15 -18.46
N ILE A 572 -4.50 20.32 -19.02
CA ILE A 572 -3.52 19.23 -19.13
C ILE A 572 -3.02 18.69 -17.80
N TYR A 573 -2.82 19.56 -16.80
CA TYR A 573 -2.43 19.09 -15.46
C TYR A 573 -3.53 18.21 -14.84
N GLN A 574 -4.80 18.52 -15.11
CA GLN A 574 -5.95 17.74 -14.66
C GLN A 574 -5.95 16.39 -15.38
N THR A 575 -5.71 16.38 -16.69
CA THR A 575 -5.59 15.15 -17.49
C THR A 575 -4.53 14.19 -16.94
N TYR A 576 -3.35 14.69 -16.58
CA TYR A 576 -2.30 13.86 -15.95
C TYR A 576 -2.76 13.26 -14.61
N ILE A 577 -3.45 14.04 -13.79
CA ILE A 577 -4.00 13.55 -12.52
C ILE A 577 -5.08 12.48 -12.79
N LYS A 578 -6.00 12.71 -13.73
CA LYS A 578 -7.03 11.74 -14.17
C LYS A 578 -6.41 10.43 -14.66
N ILE A 579 -5.34 10.48 -15.47
CA ILE A 579 -4.57 9.29 -15.89
C ILE A 579 -3.96 8.57 -14.68
N GLY A 580 -3.39 9.32 -13.74
CA GLY A 580 -2.86 8.79 -12.50
C GLY A 580 -3.90 7.97 -11.74
N ILE A 581 -5.09 8.54 -11.55
CA ILE A 581 -6.24 7.89 -10.90
C ILE A 581 -6.66 6.63 -11.65
N CYS A 582 -6.75 6.66 -12.99
CA CYS A 582 -7.03 5.47 -13.79
C CYS A 582 -5.99 4.37 -13.56
N TYR A 583 -4.71 4.70 -13.46
CA TYR A 583 -3.67 3.70 -13.20
C TYR A 583 -3.75 3.11 -11.79
N ILE A 584 -4.23 3.86 -10.79
CA ILE A 584 -4.53 3.32 -9.45
C ILE A 584 -5.65 2.29 -9.55
N ALA A 585 -6.75 2.63 -10.23
CA ALA A 585 -7.88 1.71 -10.42
C ALA A 585 -7.49 0.43 -11.18
N LEU A 586 -6.42 0.48 -11.97
CA LEU A 586 -5.84 -0.66 -12.69
C LEU A 586 -4.67 -1.34 -11.96
N GLU A 587 -4.41 -0.97 -10.70
CA GLU A 587 -3.32 -1.49 -9.86
C GLU A 587 -1.91 -1.31 -10.47
N LYS A 588 -1.73 -0.30 -11.33
CA LYS A 588 -0.46 0.06 -11.99
C LYS A 588 0.22 1.23 -11.28
N TYR A 589 0.63 0.99 -10.04
CA TYR A 589 1.09 2.01 -9.10
C TYR A 589 2.29 2.85 -9.58
N ASP A 590 3.27 2.24 -10.25
CA ASP A 590 4.43 2.97 -10.81
C ASP A 590 4.01 4.04 -11.84
N LEU A 591 3.05 3.68 -12.70
CA LEU A 591 2.53 4.59 -13.73
C LEU A 591 1.61 5.64 -13.10
N ALA A 592 0.85 5.27 -12.09
CA ALA A 592 0.03 6.21 -11.33
C ALA A 592 0.87 7.30 -10.68
N LEU A 593 1.92 6.91 -9.93
CA LEU A 593 2.84 7.82 -9.24
C LEU A 593 3.48 8.82 -10.21
N LYS A 594 3.94 8.32 -11.37
CA LYS A 594 4.55 9.16 -12.40
C LYS A 594 3.57 10.24 -12.91
N ASN A 595 2.34 9.85 -13.24
CA ASN A 595 1.37 10.77 -13.83
C ASN A 595 0.84 11.78 -12.81
N LEU A 596 0.64 11.37 -11.55
CA LEU A 596 0.23 12.28 -10.47
C LEU A 596 1.31 13.32 -10.16
N LYS A 597 2.58 12.92 -10.09
CA LYS A 597 3.71 13.86 -9.89
C LYS A 597 3.82 14.85 -11.04
N GLU A 598 3.70 14.39 -12.28
CA GLU A 598 3.72 15.27 -13.45
C GLU A 598 2.56 16.27 -13.43
N GLY A 599 1.34 15.79 -13.14
CA GLY A 599 0.17 16.64 -12.99
C GLY A 599 0.34 17.71 -11.91
N LYS A 600 0.94 17.37 -10.76
CA LYS A 600 1.25 18.33 -9.70
C LYS A 600 2.22 19.43 -10.16
N ILE A 601 3.33 19.04 -10.81
CA ILE A 601 4.34 19.98 -11.33
C ILE A 601 3.72 20.95 -12.36
N LEU A 602 2.86 20.44 -13.23
CA LEU A 602 2.16 21.26 -14.22
C LEU A 602 1.12 22.17 -13.59
N ALA A 603 0.39 21.69 -12.57
CA ALA A 603 -0.57 22.50 -11.82
C ALA A 603 0.12 23.69 -11.13
N GLU A 604 1.29 23.48 -10.52
CA GLU A 604 2.09 24.54 -9.89
C GLU A 604 2.50 25.65 -10.88
N LYS A 605 2.81 25.28 -12.13
CA LYS A 605 3.18 26.22 -13.21
C LYS A 605 1.98 26.86 -13.93
N SER A 606 0.79 26.30 -13.78
CA SER A 606 -0.41 26.80 -14.44
C SER A 606 -0.84 28.15 -13.87
N THR A 607 -1.29 29.05 -14.75
CA THR A 607 -1.93 30.35 -14.46
C THR A 607 -3.45 30.25 -14.33
N SER A 608 -4.00 29.02 -14.26
CA SER A 608 -5.43 28.79 -14.05
C SER A 608 -5.92 29.30 -12.69
N ASP A 609 -7.25 29.40 -12.55
CA ASP A 609 -7.94 29.81 -11.32
C ASP A 609 -7.38 29.11 -10.07
N PHE A 610 -7.10 29.90 -9.02
CA PHE A 610 -6.44 29.44 -7.80
C PHE A 610 -7.22 28.32 -7.12
N GLU A 611 -8.55 28.39 -7.10
CA GLU A 611 -9.41 27.42 -6.44
C GLU A 611 -9.41 26.06 -7.15
N THR A 612 -9.59 26.06 -8.47
CA THR A 612 -9.51 24.87 -9.32
C THR A 612 -8.13 24.21 -9.23
N LYS A 613 -7.07 25.03 -9.25
CA LYS A 613 -5.69 24.56 -9.06
C LYS A 613 -5.49 23.91 -7.70
N GLN A 614 -5.91 24.55 -6.61
CA GLN A 614 -5.79 23.99 -5.26
C GLN A 614 -6.58 22.68 -5.13
N LYS A 615 -7.78 22.60 -5.68
CA LYS A 615 -8.59 21.38 -5.69
C LYS A 615 -7.83 20.21 -6.30
N TRP A 616 -7.28 20.38 -7.50
CA TRP A 616 -6.55 19.32 -8.20
C TRP A 616 -5.21 18.98 -7.54
N LEU A 617 -4.52 19.95 -6.92
CA LEU A 617 -3.32 19.70 -6.12
C LEU A 617 -3.63 18.84 -4.90
N VAL A 618 -4.70 19.15 -4.16
CA VAL A 618 -5.15 18.35 -3.01
C VAL A 618 -5.50 16.93 -3.45
N ILE A 619 -6.24 16.77 -4.55
CA ILE A 619 -6.55 15.45 -5.13
C ILE A 619 -5.26 14.68 -5.43
N ALA A 620 -4.31 15.30 -6.13
CA ALA A 620 -3.05 14.66 -6.47
C ALA A 620 -2.26 14.24 -5.22
N ASP A 621 -2.19 15.10 -4.20
CA ASP A 621 -1.46 14.83 -2.96
C ASP A 621 -2.07 13.68 -2.16
N LEU A 622 -3.41 13.58 -2.12
CA LEU A 622 -4.11 12.47 -1.47
C LEU A 622 -3.78 11.13 -2.14
N PHE A 623 -3.81 11.09 -3.47
CA PHE A 623 -3.51 9.87 -4.22
C PHE A 623 -2.03 9.49 -4.21
N LEU A 624 -1.15 10.48 -4.20
CA LEU A 624 0.28 10.24 -4.01
C LEU A 624 0.56 9.65 -2.63
N ALA A 625 -0.10 10.15 -1.58
CA ALA A 625 0.00 9.57 -0.24
C ALA A 625 -0.48 8.11 -0.22
N ASP A 626 -1.61 7.78 -0.84
CA ASP A 626 -2.11 6.40 -0.90
C ASP A 626 -1.17 5.45 -1.67
N LEU A 627 -0.57 5.91 -2.77
CA LEU A 627 0.42 5.14 -3.53
C LEU A 627 1.73 4.91 -2.79
N GLU A 628 2.06 5.78 -1.84
CA GLU A 628 3.24 5.63 -0.98
C GLU A 628 3.00 4.61 0.15
N THR A 629 1.74 4.20 0.37
CA THR A 629 1.33 3.15 1.33
C THR A 629 1.14 1.75 0.75
N LEU A 630 1.15 1.60 -0.60
CA LEU A 630 0.96 0.37 -1.37
C LEU A 630 2.29 -0.21 -1.87
#